data_AF-A0AAE9Z0Y2-F1
#
_entry.id   AF-A0AAE9Z0Y2-F1
#
_cell.length_a   1.000
_cell.length_b   1.000
_cell.length_c   1.000
_cell.angle_alpha   90.00
_cell.angle_beta   90.00
_cell.angle_gamma   90.00
#
_symmetry.space_group_name_H-M   'P 1'
#
loop_
_entity.id
_entity.type
_entity.pdbx_description
1 polymer ?
#
loop_
_entity_poly.entity_id
_entity_poly.type
_entity_poly.pdbx_seq_one_letter_code
_entity_poly.pdbx_strand_id
1 'polypeptide(L)'
;MRLLIACSVLSFIIFLISQKVIAVPLDAEITDHATAPGSNTNQSEITSANRGGIPKLNDEIDKYQNAIEEIESVGGMYSEQIAQKLINLGNIYQHYDKHDDAVQVFKRALHLSRINEGLYSLTQIPILEKMIKSYKKRKQWTQVNDKYYYMYWLYARNFDDQDIKRLDMELQIANWHLEAYAMQLLPDPTQDLIYSYSLFDRAANLISSTYGDTDLRLITPLNGLMLTNYFIASHVTRNSVEKVYAMNEQLQVQMKKSDIVIAEMKRKSFATGKRIIERKLTVLHGQKPLNHQAIAKARLKLADWFLMHNKRQTALRHYQQAYDYAVTTDKNREFLDQLFSQPVALPHYPNLQQRTRTIKSDAELAADVSYVHATLDVTKYGKAKNIKIVSSNPPDNSPIRTKALKSLRSTKFRPQISDGVTIFTEQLQLHVFPE
;
A
#
# COMPACT_ATOMS: atom_id res chain seq x y z
N MET A 1 6.93 -43.11 -15.44
CA MET A 1 5.49 -43.43 -15.23
C MET A 1 4.97 -42.38 -14.25
N ARG A 2 4.53 -41.21 -14.75
CA ARG A 2 3.11 -40.78 -14.90
C ARG A 2 2.40 -40.75 -13.53
N LEU A 3 1.78 -39.68 -13.00
CA LEU A 3 1.10 -38.46 -13.46
C LEU A 3 1.13 -37.45 -12.26
N LEU A 4 1.34 -36.13 -12.38
CA LEU A 4 0.37 -35.09 -12.80
C LEU A 4 -0.95 -35.08 -12.00
N ILE A 5 -1.09 -34.14 -11.06
CA ILE A 5 -2.35 -33.40 -10.84
C ILE A 5 -2.00 -31.92 -10.66
N ALA A 6 -2.36 -31.15 -11.68
CA ALA A 6 -2.44 -29.70 -11.69
C ALA A 6 -3.93 -29.29 -11.70
N CYS A 7 -4.18 -28.06 -11.26
CA CYS A 7 -5.30 -27.17 -11.64
C CYS A 7 -6.71 -27.32 -11.01
N SER A 8 -7.33 -26.12 -10.96
CA SER A 8 -8.71 -25.71 -10.59
C SER A 8 -8.91 -25.40 -9.09
N VAL A 9 -9.30 -24.19 -8.64
CA VAL A 9 -10.08 -23.13 -9.29
C VAL A 9 -9.53 -21.74 -8.91
N LEU A 10 -9.18 -20.98 -9.94
CA LEU A 10 -8.97 -19.54 -9.94
C LEU A 10 -10.15 -18.95 -10.73
N SER A 11 -11.10 -18.31 -10.03
CA SER A 11 -12.22 -17.50 -10.54
C SER A 11 -13.07 -17.24 -9.28
N PHE A 12 -13.31 -16.02 -8.81
CA PHE A 12 -13.84 -14.85 -9.49
C PHE A 12 -13.78 -13.70 -8.39
N ILE A 13 -13.76 -12.42 -8.77
CA ILE A 13 -13.35 -11.21 -7.98
C ILE A 13 -11.85 -11.12 -7.67
N ILE A 14 -11.06 -10.61 -8.62
CA ILE A 14 -10.50 -9.24 -8.58
C ILE A 14 -10.39 -8.78 -10.04
N PHE A 15 -11.52 -8.75 -10.73
CA PHE A 15 -11.67 -8.08 -12.03
C PHE A 15 -12.33 -6.72 -11.77
N LEU A 16 -11.57 -5.77 -11.21
CA LEU A 16 -11.85 -4.32 -11.27
C LEU A 16 -10.73 -3.42 -10.69
N ILE A 17 -9.45 -3.79 -10.81
CA ILE A 17 -8.33 -2.86 -10.52
C ILE A 17 -7.25 -2.93 -11.62
N SER A 18 -7.68 -2.93 -12.89
CA SER A 18 -6.76 -2.83 -14.04
C SER A 18 -6.98 -1.59 -14.91
N GLN A 19 -7.78 -0.62 -14.47
CA GLN A 19 -7.81 0.71 -15.06
C GLN A 19 -7.78 1.73 -13.93
N LYS A 20 -6.74 2.58 -13.90
CA LYS A 20 -6.26 3.43 -12.79
C LYS A 20 -5.43 2.74 -11.70
N VAL A 21 -4.25 2.23 -12.09
CA VAL A 21 -3.06 2.33 -11.22
C VAL A 21 -2.28 3.56 -11.68
N ILE A 22 -2.89 4.72 -11.45
CA ILE A 22 -2.13 5.88 -10.99
C ILE A 22 -1.74 5.50 -9.57
N ALA A 23 -0.51 5.80 -9.14
CA ALA A 23 -0.15 5.71 -7.72
C ALA A 23 -1.31 6.31 -6.92
N VAL A 24 -2.09 5.48 -6.22
CA VAL A 24 -3.01 6.01 -5.22
C VAL A 24 -2.03 6.50 -4.16
N PRO A 25 -1.86 7.83 -3.99
CA PRO A 25 -1.07 8.30 -2.89
C PRO A 25 -1.70 7.70 -1.62
N LEU A 26 -0.93 7.63 -0.56
CA LEU A 26 -1.38 7.15 0.74
C LEU A 26 -2.47 8.05 1.39
N ASP A 27 -3.09 8.91 0.57
CA ASP A 27 -3.99 10.04 0.84
C ASP A 27 -5.45 9.75 0.48
N ALA A 28 -5.89 8.49 0.46
CA ALA A 28 -7.34 8.20 0.55
C ALA A 28 -7.96 8.70 1.89
N GLU A 29 -7.14 9.23 2.81
CA GLU A 29 -7.58 10.10 3.90
C GLU A 29 -7.43 11.57 3.47
N ILE A 30 -8.52 12.15 2.93
CA ILE A 30 -8.77 13.60 2.71
C ILE A 30 -8.37 14.15 1.33
N THR A 31 -9.34 14.21 0.41
CA THR A 31 -9.45 15.31 -0.54
C THR A 31 -10.92 15.70 -0.68
N ASP A 32 -11.33 16.73 0.04
CA ASP A 32 -12.48 17.55 -0.35
C ASP A 32 -12.07 19.03 -0.26
N HIS A 33 -12.32 19.71 -1.38
CA HIS A 33 -12.26 21.15 -1.64
C HIS A 33 -10.97 21.96 -1.39
N ALA A 34 -10.30 22.28 -2.50
CA ALA A 34 -9.76 23.62 -2.75
C ALA A 34 -9.85 23.91 -4.27
N THR A 35 -10.95 24.52 -4.68
CA THR A 35 -11.18 25.06 -6.02
C THR A 35 -10.52 26.44 -6.13
N ALA A 36 -9.81 26.70 -7.23
CA ALA A 36 -9.45 28.05 -7.66
C ALA A 36 -9.85 28.22 -9.15
N PRO A 37 -10.17 29.44 -9.59
CA PRO A 37 -11.33 29.69 -10.45
C PRO A 37 -11.05 29.61 -11.95
N GLY A 38 -12.06 29.16 -12.67
CA GLY A 38 -12.10 29.17 -14.13
C GLY A 38 -12.47 30.54 -14.70
N SER A 39 -11.82 30.88 -15.81
CA SER A 39 -12.33 31.82 -16.80
C SER A 39 -13.11 31.04 -17.86
N ASN A 40 -14.41 31.32 -17.95
CA ASN A 40 -15.30 30.81 -18.98
C ASN A 40 -15.63 31.95 -19.94
N THR A 41 -15.31 31.77 -21.23
CA THR A 41 -16.04 32.33 -22.38
C THR A 41 -15.47 31.73 -23.66
N ASN A 42 -16.12 30.73 -24.25
CA ASN A 42 -17.03 30.94 -25.38
C ASN A 42 -17.44 29.60 -26.01
N GLN A 43 -18.72 29.54 -26.31
CA GLN A 43 -19.44 28.43 -26.90
C GLN A 43 -19.10 28.27 -28.40
N SER A 44 -19.42 27.07 -28.88
CA SER A 44 -19.99 26.78 -30.20
C SER A 44 -19.19 27.18 -31.43
N GLU A 45 -18.52 26.17 -32.02
CA GLU A 45 -18.61 25.78 -33.45
C GLU A 45 -17.38 24.93 -33.79
N ILE A 46 -17.48 23.59 -33.75
CA ILE A 46 -16.90 22.71 -34.80
C ILE A 46 -17.81 21.47 -34.90
N THR A 47 -18.65 21.53 -35.91
CA THR A 47 -19.32 20.42 -36.60
C THR A 47 -18.40 19.24 -36.89
N SER A 48 -18.88 18.04 -36.54
CA SER A 48 -18.71 16.77 -37.26
C SER A 48 -17.60 16.70 -38.32
N ALA A 49 -16.39 16.30 -37.91
CA ALA A 49 -15.43 15.64 -38.80
C ALA A 49 -14.45 14.78 -37.99
N ASN A 50 -14.19 13.58 -38.48
CA ASN A 50 -13.16 12.64 -38.05
C ASN A 50 -13.42 11.75 -36.81
N ARG A 51 -14.28 10.72 -36.98
CA ARG A 51 -14.00 9.40 -36.36
C ARG A 51 -12.90 8.73 -37.18
N GLY A 52 -11.64 9.07 -36.91
CA GLY A 52 -10.51 8.25 -37.34
C GLY A 52 -10.64 6.89 -36.64
N GLY A 53 -10.74 5.81 -37.41
CA GLY A 53 -10.77 4.45 -36.87
C GLY A 53 -9.54 4.20 -36.01
N ILE A 54 -9.70 3.41 -34.94
CA ILE A 54 -8.57 2.94 -34.12
C ILE A 54 -7.58 2.28 -35.10
N PRO A 55 -6.33 2.79 -35.23
CA PRO A 55 -5.32 2.16 -36.08
C PRO A 55 -5.19 0.69 -35.70
N LYS A 56 -5.10 -0.22 -36.67
CA LYS A 56 -4.87 -1.63 -36.32
C LYS A 56 -3.49 -1.72 -35.69
N LEU A 57 -3.36 -2.52 -34.63
CA LEU A 57 -2.10 -2.76 -33.92
C LEU A 57 -0.90 -2.99 -34.85
N ASN A 58 -1.10 -3.74 -35.93
CA ASN A 58 -0.05 -4.04 -36.90
C ASN A 58 0.39 -2.78 -37.66
N ASP A 59 -0.53 -1.89 -38.04
CA ASP A 59 -0.21 -0.64 -38.74
C ASP A 59 0.67 0.27 -37.85
N GLU A 60 0.41 0.30 -36.54
CA GLU A 60 1.24 1.04 -35.59
C GLU A 60 2.61 0.39 -35.39
N ILE A 61 2.67 -0.94 -35.24
CA ILE A 61 3.93 -1.68 -35.11
C ILE A 61 4.81 -1.47 -36.34
N ASP A 62 4.27 -1.69 -37.53
CA ASP A 62 4.99 -1.60 -38.80
C ASP A 62 5.55 -0.19 -39.00
N LYS A 63 4.76 0.84 -38.67
CA LYS A 63 5.21 2.24 -38.72
C LYS A 63 6.47 2.47 -37.88
N TYR A 64 6.52 1.97 -36.65
CA TYR A 64 7.68 2.17 -35.78
C TYR A 64 8.84 1.25 -36.14
N GLN A 65 8.59 0.02 -36.59
CA GLN A 65 9.63 -0.90 -37.06
C GLN A 65 10.33 -0.34 -38.31
N ASN A 66 9.57 0.10 -39.32
CA ASN A 66 10.12 0.70 -40.53
C ASN A 66 10.95 1.96 -40.23
N ALA A 67 10.45 2.81 -39.32
CA ALA A 67 11.20 4.00 -38.90
C ALA A 67 12.50 3.65 -38.16
N ILE A 68 12.53 2.56 -37.40
CA ILE A 68 13.75 2.07 -36.73
C ILE A 68 14.74 1.55 -37.78
N GLU A 69 14.28 0.74 -38.73
CA GLU A 69 15.11 0.21 -39.82
C GLU A 69 15.71 1.32 -40.69
N GLU A 70 14.92 2.35 -41.01
CA GLU A 70 15.40 3.52 -41.76
C GLU A 70 16.52 4.25 -40.99
N ILE A 71 16.31 4.53 -39.70
CA ILE A 71 17.34 5.17 -38.86
C ILE A 71 18.59 4.29 -38.76
N GLU A 72 18.42 2.97 -38.62
CA GLU A 72 19.54 2.01 -38.57
C GLU A 72 20.36 2.00 -39.87
N SER A 73 19.68 2.11 -41.01
CA SER A 73 20.34 2.14 -42.33
C SER A 73 21.20 3.39 -42.54
N VAL A 74 20.79 4.53 -41.99
CA VAL A 74 21.47 5.83 -42.18
C VAL A 74 22.48 6.12 -41.07
N GLY A 75 22.08 5.93 -39.81
CA GLY A 75 22.86 6.33 -38.62
C GLY A 75 23.50 5.18 -37.86
N GLY A 76 23.36 3.93 -38.34
CA GLY A 76 23.88 2.74 -37.68
C GLY A 76 23.03 2.26 -36.49
N MET A 77 23.32 1.04 -36.01
CA MET A 77 22.49 0.32 -35.04
C MET A 77 22.43 0.91 -33.63
N TYR A 78 23.23 1.95 -33.36
CA TYR A 78 23.33 2.63 -32.06
C TYR A 78 22.89 4.10 -32.11
N SER A 79 22.31 4.56 -33.23
CA SER A 79 21.83 5.93 -33.36
C SER A 79 20.93 6.35 -32.19
N GLU A 80 21.18 7.54 -31.63
CA GLU A 80 20.45 8.12 -30.49
C GLU A 80 18.94 8.21 -30.73
N GLN A 81 18.54 8.37 -32.00
CA GLN A 81 17.14 8.48 -32.39
C GLN A 81 16.37 7.16 -32.21
N ILE A 82 17.06 6.01 -32.19
CA ILE A 82 16.43 4.69 -32.10
C ILE A 82 15.80 4.46 -30.72
N ALA A 83 16.44 4.93 -29.63
CA ALA A 83 15.97 4.67 -28.27
C ALA A 83 14.54 5.16 -28.04
N GLN A 84 14.21 6.38 -28.49
CA GLN A 84 12.86 6.93 -28.35
C GLN A 84 11.83 6.19 -29.20
N LYS A 85 12.19 5.73 -30.41
CA LYS A 85 11.30 4.94 -31.27
C LYS A 85 11.00 3.58 -30.63
N LEU A 86 12.01 2.92 -30.05
CA LEU A 86 11.83 1.68 -29.29
C LEU A 86 10.92 1.92 -28.07
N ILE A 87 11.12 3.00 -27.31
CA ILE A 87 10.24 3.32 -26.18
C ILE A 87 8.77 3.46 -26.65
N ASN A 88 8.53 4.14 -27.77
CA ASN A 88 7.19 4.30 -28.31
C ASN A 88 6.58 2.97 -28.78
N LEU A 89 7.35 2.14 -29.48
CA LEU A 89 6.94 0.79 -29.88
C LEU A 89 6.61 -0.09 -28.66
N GLY A 90 7.44 -0.03 -27.61
CA GLY A 90 7.16 -0.73 -26.35
C GLY A 90 5.88 -0.24 -25.66
N ASN A 91 5.56 1.06 -25.75
CA ASN A 91 4.29 1.60 -25.22
C ASN A 91 3.09 1.06 -26.00
N ILE A 92 3.19 0.93 -27.32
CA ILE A 92 2.16 0.30 -28.16
C ILE A 92 1.97 -1.15 -27.74
N TYR A 93 3.05 -1.92 -27.63
CA TYR A 93 2.96 -3.30 -27.13
C TYR A 93 2.28 -3.37 -25.75
N GLN A 94 2.59 -2.46 -24.83
CA GLN A 94 1.87 -2.39 -23.54
C GLN A 94 0.38 -2.05 -23.68
N HIS A 95 0.01 -1.15 -24.60
CA HIS A 95 -1.37 -0.73 -24.81
C HIS A 95 -2.25 -1.92 -25.26
N TYR A 96 -1.67 -2.83 -26.04
CA TYR A 96 -2.33 -4.05 -26.53
C TYR A 96 -2.05 -5.29 -25.66
N ASP A 97 -1.68 -5.11 -24.38
CA ASP A 97 -1.37 -6.17 -23.40
C ASP A 97 -0.27 -7.17 -23.84
N LYS A 98 0.51 -6.86 -24.89
CA LYS A 98 1.67 -7.63 -25.36
C LYS A 98 2.92 -7.32 -24.52
N HIS A 99 2.86 -7.64 -23.24
CA HIS A 99 3.88 -7.23 -22.27
C HIS A 99 5.26 -7.87 -22.48
N ASP A 100 5.34 -9.09 -23.00
CA ASP A 100 6.62 -9.75 -23.26
C ASP A 100 7.38 -9.05 -24.40
N ASP A 101 6.68 -8.72 -25.50
CA ASP A 101 7.25 -7.96 -26.63
C ASP A 101 7.69 -6.56 -26.19
N ALA A 102 6.85 -5.88 -25.40
CA ALA A 102 7.20 -4.59 -24.82
C ALA A 102 8.51 -4.66 -24.04
N VAL A 103 8.70 -5.69 -23.21
CA VAL A 103 9.92 -5.88 -22.43
C VAL A 103 11.14 -6.08 -23.33
N GLN A 104 11.03 -6.82 -24.44
CA GLN A 104 12.17 -7.01 -25.35
C GLN A 104 12.60 -5.68 -25.99
N VAL A 105 11.63 -4.90 -26.47
CA VAL A 105 11.91 -3.59 -27.07
C VAL A 105 12.48 -2.62 -26.03
N PHE A 106 11.96 -2.60 -24.79
CA PHE A 106 12.50 -1.76 -23.72
C PHE A 106 13.91 -2.19 -23.29
N LYS A 107 14.25 -3.48 -23.29
CA LYS A 107 15.63 -3.93 -23.05
C LYS A 107 16.59 -3.35 -24.09
N ARG A 108 16.17 -3.35 -25.36
CA ARG A 108 16.96 -2.74 -26.44
C ARG A 108 17.11 -1.24 -26.25
N ALA A 109 16.03 -0.54 -25.91
CA ALA A 109 16.07 0.89 -25.60
C ALA A 109 17.01 1.20 -24.42
N LEU A 110 16.97 0.38 -23.37
CA LEU A 110 17.83 0.51 -22.20
C LEU A 110 19.31 0.30 -22.56
N HIS A 111 19.60 -0.67 -23.44
CA HIS A 111 20.96 -0.90 -23.93
C HIS A 111 21.49 0.30 -24.72
N LEU A 112 20.69 0.87 -25.62
CA LEU A 112 21.06 2.08 -26.37
C LEU A 112 21.26 3.29 -25.45
N SER A 113 20.37 3.48 -24.47
CA SER A 113 20.52 4.54 -23.47
C SER A 113 21.86 4.44 -22.74
N ARG A 114 22.32 3.23 -22.38
CA ARG A 114 23.63 3.05 -21.73
C ARG A 114 24.83 3.36 -22.63
N ILE A 115 24.72 3.01 -23.92
CA ILE A 115 25.79 3.27 -24.89
C ILE A 115 25.91 4.78 -25.13
N ASN A 116 24.79 5.45 -25.35
CA ASN A 116 24.79 6.83 -25.81
C ASN A 116 24.90 7.84 -24.65
N GLU A 117 24.24 7.56 -23.52
CA GLU A 117 24.17 8.48 -22.37
C GLU A 117 25.04 8.05 -21.19
N GLY A 118 25.59 6.83 -21.23
CA GLY A 118 26.44 6.26 -20.18
C GLY A 118 25.72 5.36 -19.17
N LEU A 119 26.49 4.51 -18.49
CA LEU A 119 25.98 3.42 -17.64
C LEU A 119 25.18 3.90 -16.42
N TYR A 120 25.47 5.11 -15.93
CA TYR A 120 24.82 5.70 -14.76
C TYR A 120 23.75 6.72 -15.13
N SER A 121 23.46 6.93 -16.41
CA SER A 121 22.53 7.97 -16.84
C SER A 121 21.12 7.75 -16.30
N LEU A 122 20.50 8.83 -15.82
CA LEU A 122 19.13 8.84 -15.32
C LEU A 122 18.09 8.74 -16.44
N THR A 123 18.48 8.90 -17.71
CA THR A 123 17.60 8.66 -18.88
C THR A 123 17.10 7.22 -18.96
N GLN A 124 17.78 6.30 -18.24
CA GLN A 124 17.38 4.92 -18.09
C GLN A 124 16.11 4.74 -17.22
N ILE A 125 15.83 5.64 -16.27
CA ILE A 125 14.76 5.46 -15.27
C ILE A 125 13.38 5.30 -15.92
N PRO A 126 12.92 6.16 -16.85
CA PRO A 126 11.63 5.99 -17.50
C PRO A 126 11.48 4.66 -18.24
N ILE A 127 12.60 4.09 -18.73
CA ILE A 127 12.61 2.78 -19.39
C ILE A 127 12.41 1.67 -18.36
N LEU A 128 13.09 1.76 -17.20
CA LEU A 128 12.94 0.81 -16.10
C LEU A 128 11.51 0.79 -15.55
N GLU A 129 10.86 1.95 -15.39
CA GLU A 129 9.47 2.05 -14.94
C GLU A 129 8.50 1.35 -15.91
N LYS A 130 8.73 1.51 -17.22
CA LYS A 130 7.94 0.80 -18.24
C LYS A 130 8.15 -0.71 -18.15
N MET A 131 9.38 -1.17 -17.96
CA MET A 131 9.66 -2.60 -17.74
C MET A 131 8.98 -3.13 -16.47
N ILE A 132 9.03 -2.39 -15.36
CA ILE A 132 8.34 -2.72 -14.11
C ILE A 132 6.85 -2.92 -14.35
N LYS A 133 6.20 -2.00 -15.07
CA LYS A 133 4.78 -2.10 -15.40
C LYS A 133 4.45 -3.38 -16.18
N SER A 134 5.24 -3.72 -17.20
CA SER A 134 5.05 -4.99 -17.94
C SER A 134 5.31 -6.22 -17.07
N TYR A 135 6.36 -6.21 -16.25
CA TYR A 135 6.65 -7.34 -15.36
C TYR A 135 5.57 -7.55 -14.30
N LYS A 136 5.03 -6.48 -13.71
CA LYS A 136 3.88 -6.57 -12.79
C LYS A 136 2.66 -7.22 -13.46
N LYS A 137 2.35 -6.85 -14.71
CA LYS A 137 1.25 -7.44 -15.49
C LYS A 137 1.46 -8.92 -15.77
N ARG A 138 2.72 -9.34 -15.98
CA ARG A 138 3.11 -10.75 -16.16
C ARG A 138 3.33 -11.51 -14.85
N LYS A 139 3.14 -10.86 -13.69
CA LYS A 139 3.40 -11.41 -12.35
C LYS A 139 4.84 -11.92 -12.18
N GLN A 140 5.77 -11.30 -12.90
CA GLN A 140 7.21 -11.59 -12.89
C GLN A 140 7.87 -10.78 -11.76
N TRP A 141 7.56 -11.14 -10.51
CA TRP A 141 7.86 -10.31 -9.33
C TRP A 141 9.35 -10.17 -9.03
N THR A 142 10.14 -11.21 -9.29
CA THR A 142 11.61 -11.15 -9.18
C THR A 142 12.18 -10.08 -10.12
N GLN A 143 11.70 -10.05 -11.37
CA GLN A 143 12.13 -9.08 -12.37
C GLN A 143 11.70 -7.65 -12.02
N VAL A 144 10.51 -7.48 -11.41
CA VAL A 144 10.09 -6.18 -10.84
C VAL A 144 11.08 -5.74 -9.77
N ASN A 145 11.39 -6.62 -8.82
CA ASN A 145 12.32 -6.33 -7.73
C ASN A 145 13.73 -5.97 -8.25
N ASP A 146 14.23 -6.71 -9.23
CA ASP A 146 15.54 -6.44 -9.86
C ASP A 146 15.58 -5.05 -10.51
N LYS A 147 14.47 -4.61 -11.13
CA LYS A 147 14.39 -3.28 -11.74
C LYS A 147 14.32 -2.17 -10.70
N TYR A 148 13.60 -2.38 -9.59
CA TYR A 148 13.65 -1.43 -8.47
C TYR A 148 15.03 -1.35 -7.82
N TYR A 149 15.71 -2.48 -7.61
CA TYR A 149 17.09 -2.48 -7.14
C TYR A 149 18.02 -1.71 -8.08
N TYR A 150 17.85 -1.91 -9.40
CA TYR A 150 18.65 -1.18 -10.37
C TYR A 150 18.36 0.33 -10.38
N MET A 151 17.09 0.71 -10.24
CA MET A 151 16.70 2.10 -10.09
C MET A 151 17.32 2.73 -8.83
N TYR A 152 17.23 2.06 -7.68
CA TYR A 152 17.87 2.51 -6.44
C TYR A 152 19.38 2.74 -6.63
N TRP A 153 20.06 1.80 -7.30
CA TRP A 153 21.48 1.91 -7.60
C TRP A 153 21.81 3.10 -8.49
N LEU A 154 21.01 3.38 -9.53
CA LEU A 154 21.21 4.57 -10.37
C LEU A 154 21.10 5.86 -9.55
N TYR A 155 20.09 5.98 -8.68
CA TYR A 155 19.95 7.14 -7.80
C TYR A 155 21.14 7.26 -6.84
N ALA A 156 21.58 6.17 -6.21
CA ALA A 156 22.73 6.18 -5.31
C ALA A 156 24.07 6.53 -6.00
N ARG A 157 24.14 6.40 -7.33
CA ARG A 157 25.31 6.81 -8.12
C ARG A 157 25.28 8.28 -8.55
N ASN A 158 24.10 8.90 -8.58
CA ASN A 158 23.91 10.26 -9.07
C ASN A 158 23.61 11.28 -7.96
N PHE A 159 23.19 10.81 -6.79
CA PHE A 159 22.70 11.66 -5.71
C PHE A 159 23.18 11.18 -4.34
N ASP A 160 23.55 12.13 -3.50
CA ASP A 160 23.90 11.87 -2.10
C ASP A 160 22.71 11.28 -1.32
N ASP A 161 22.99 10.56 -0.23
CA ASP A 161 21.95 9.94 0.61
C ASP A 161 20.94 10.94 1.21
N GLN A 162 21.29 12.23 1.29
CA GLN A 162 20.43 13.30 1.79
C GLN A 162 19.84 14.20 0.69
N ASP A 163 20.04 13.87 -0.60
CA ASP A 163 19.49 14.67 -1.69
C ASP A 163 17.97 14.40 -1.84
N ILE A 164 17.17 15.48 -1.76
CA ILE A 164 15.71 15.43 -1.89
C ILE A 164 15.23 14.84 -3.22
N LYS A 165 16.06 14.87 -4.28
CA LYS A 165 15.74 14.24 -5.57
C LYS A 165 15.53 12.73 -5.48
N ARG A 166 15.99 12.08 -4.40
CA ARG A 166 15.75 10.65 -4.14
C ARG A 166 14.35 10.36 -3.60
N LEU A 167 13.60 11.36 -3.12
CA LEU A 167 12.35 11.17 -2.37
C LEU A 167 11.33 10.28 -3.09
N ASP A 168 11.03 10.58 -4.35
CA ASP A 168 9.99 9.85 -5.10
C ASP A 168 10.38 8.37 -5.30
N MET A 169 11.65 8.11 -5.61
CA MET A 169 12.17 6.75 -5.72
C MET A 169 12.11 6.01 -4.39
N GLU A 170 12.53 6.65 -3.28
CA GLU A 170 12.51 6.02 -1.95
C GLU A 170 11.07 5.63 -1.57
N LEU A 171 10.09 6.51 -1.79
CA LEU A 171 8.67 6.23 -1.57
C LEU A 171 8.15 5.12 -2.49
N GLN A 172 8.51 5.12 -3.77
CA GLN A 172 8.07 4.12 -4.75
C GLN A 172 8.56 2.72 -4.37
N ILE A 173 9.84 2.58 -4.03
CA ILE A 173 10.43 1.30 -3.64
C ILE A 173 9.94 0.88 -2.25
N ALA A 174 9.71 1.83 -1.32
CA ALA A 174 9.12 1.52 -0.01
C ALA A 174 7.75 0.85 -0.14
N ASN A 175 6.91 1.41 -1.02
CA ASN A 175 5.58 0.88 -1.32
C ASN A 175 5.66 -0.48 -2.03
N TRP A 176 6.59 -0.67 -2.96
CA TRP A 176 6.81 -1.97 -3.60
C TRP A 176 7.10 -3.08 -2.59
N HIS A 177 8.04 -2.85 -1.66
CA HIS A 177 8.34 -3.87 -0.65
C HIS A 177 7.18 -4.11 0.32
N LEU A 178 6.41 -3.07 0.65
CA LEU A 178 5.19 -3.24 1.46
C LEU A 178 4.15 -4.11 0.74
N GLU A 179 3.95 -3.87 -0.56
CA GLU A 179 3.08 -4.65 -1.44
C GLU A 179 3.57 -6.11 -1.55
N ALA A 180 4.86 -6.30 -1.80
CA ALA A 180 5.50 -7.61 -1.90
C ALA A 180 5.37 -8.42 -0.61
N TYR A 181 5.52 -7.77 0.55
CA TYR A 181 5.27 -8.38 1.85
C TYR A 181 3.80 -8.77 2.01
N ALA A 182 2.88 -7.84 1.80
CA ALA A 182 1.45 -8.03 2.04
C ALA A 182 0.86 -9.14 1.16
N MET A 183 1.38 -9.30 -0.07
CA MET A 183 0.92 -10.31 -1.02
C MET A 183 1.87 -11.52 -1.13
N GLN A 184 2.93 -11.60 -0.32
CA GLN A 184 3.95 -12.65 -0.36
C GLN A 184 4.53 -12.90 -1.76
N LEU A 185 4.86 -11.82 -2.48
CA LEU A 185 5.30 -11.89 -3.88
C LEU A 185 6.76 -12.31 -4.06
N LEU A 186 7.57 -12.21 -2.99
CA LEU A 186 9.01 -12.47 -3.01
C LEU A 186 9.40 -13.53 -1.96
N PRO A 187 10.58 -14.17 -2.11
CA PRO A 187 10.98 -15.29 -1.26
C PRO A 187 11.29 -14.94 0.21
N ASP A 188 11.57 -13.67 0.52
CA ASP A 188 11.93 -13.23 1.88
C ASP A 188 11.08 -12.04 2.36
N PRO A 189 9.83 -12.29 2.81
CA PRO A 189 8.94 -11.24 3.29
C PRO A 189 9.49 -10.45 4.49
N THR A 190 10.32 -11.07 5.33
CA THR A 190 10.98 -10.37 6.44
C THR A 190 11.88 -9.26 5.91
N GLN A 191 12.67 -9.56 4.88
CA GLN A 191 13.55 -8.60 4.26
C GLN A 191 12.77 -7.45 3.60
N ASP A 192 11.67 -7.75 2.92
CA ASP A 192 10.78 -6.74 2.32
C ASP A 192 10.26 -5.75 3.37
N LEU A 193 9.82 -6.25 4.52
CA LEU A 193 9.30 -5.41 5.58
C LEU A 193 10.38 -4.48 6.18
N ILE A 194 11.61 -4.97 6.34
CA ILE A 194 12.77 -4.17 6.77
C ILE A 194 13.08 -3.09 5.74
N TYR A 195 13.14 -3.45 4.45
CA TYR A 195 13.42 -2.49 3.39
C TYR A 195 12.35 -1.41 3.32
N SER A 196 11.07 -1.80 3.31
CA SER A 196 9.95 -0.88 3.30
C SER A 196 10.03 0.14 4.45
N TYR A 197 10.25 -0.33 5.68
CA TYR A 197 10.42 0.55 6.83
C TYR A 197 11.61 1.51 6.63
N SER A 198 12.77 0.99 6.20
CA SER A 198 13.98 1.80 6.03
C SER A 198 13.83 2.90 4.97
N LEU A 199 13.15 2.59 3.86
CA LEU A 199 12.91 3.51 2.75
C LEU A 199 11.91 4.61 3.15
N PHE A 200 10.84 4.27 3.88
CA PHE A 200 9.93 5.29 4.42
C PHE A 200 10.60 6.16 5.48
N ASP A 201 11.47 5.61 6.33
CA ASP A 201 12.21 6.40 7.31
C ASP A 201 13.15 7.40 6.62
N ARG A 202 13.89 6.95 5.59
CA ARG A 202 14.71 7.85 4.76
C ARG A 202 13.87 8.93 4.06
N ALA A 203 12.74 8.57 3.45
CA ALA A 203 11.83 9.54 2.84
C ALA A 203 11.36 10.59 3.86
N ALA A 204 10.98 10.17 5.07
CA ALA A 204 10.60 11.09 6.14
C ALA A 204 11.76 11.99 6.59
N ASN A 205 12.99 11.48 6.60
CA ASN A 205 14.17 12.25 6.97
C ASN A 205 14.54 13.28 5.89
N LEU A 206 14.48 12.90 4.61
CA LEU A 206 14.67 13.81 3.47
C LEU A 206 13.69 14.99 3.50
N ILE A 207 12.41 14.71 3.76
CA ILE A 207 11.38 15.75 3.86
C ILE A 207 11.66 16.65 5.07
N SER A 208 11.95 16.08 6.24
CA SER A 208 12.25 16.86 7.45
C SER A 208 13.48 17.75 7.28
N SER A 209 14.55 17.25 6.67
CA SER A 209 15.79 18.03 6.48
C SER A 209 15.62 19.14 5.45
N THR A 210 14.78 18.94 4.44
CA THR A 210 14.59 19.91 3.35
C THR A 210 13.49 20.93 3.62
N TYR A 211 12.38 20.50 4.21
CA TYR A 211 11.15 21.31 4.36
C TYR A 211 10.73 21.53 5.83
N GLY A 212 11.38 20.86 6.78
CA GLY A 212 11.11 20.97 8.21
C GLY A 212 10.14 19.91 8.75
N ASP A 213 10.12 19.76 10.07
CA ASP A 213 9.41 18.69 10.79
C ASP A 213 7.88 18.82 10.83
N THR A 214 7.33 19.89 10.24
CA THR A 214 5.88 20.14 10.18
C THR A 214 5.35 20.18 8.75
N ASP A 215 6.16 19.88 7.73
CA ASP A 215 5.69 19.84 6.34
C ASP A 215 4.67 18.69 6.14
N LEU A 216 3.56 18.98 5.46
CA LEU A 216 2.46 18.04 5.25
C LEU A 216 2.89 16.80 4.45
N ARG A 217 3.95 16.89 3.62
CA ARG A 217 4.51 15.75 2.88
C ARG A 217 4.97 14.62 3.80
N LEU A 218 5.25 14.90 5.09
CA LEU A 218 5.58 13.88 6.08
C LEU A 218 4.45 12.88 6.34
N ILE A 219 3.19 13.24 6.07
CA ILE A 219 2.04 12.36 6.37
C ILE A 219 2.16 11.01 5.63
N THR A 220 2.57 11.03 4.36
CA THR A 220 2.73 9.82 3.53
C THR A 220 3.77 8.84 4.10
N PRO A 221 5.05 9.19 4.26
CA PRO A 221 6.01 8.25 4.83
C PRO A 221 5.69 7.86 6.28
N LEU A 222 5.08 8.74 7.10
CA LEU A 222 4.66 8.38 8.46
C LEU A 222 3.55 7.33 8.49
N ASN A 223 2.58 7.41 7.58
CA ASN A 223 1.56 6.37 7.42
C ASN A 223 2.20 5.04 6.96
N GLY A 224 3.17 5.08 6.05
CA GLY A 224 3.93 3.89 5.60
C GLY A 224 4.76 3.26 6.73
N LEU A 225 5.44 4.08 7.52
CA LEU A 225 6.15 3.66 8.74
C LEU A 225 5.21 3.03 9.77
N MET A 226 4.00 3.59 9.94
CA MET A 226 3.04 3.06 10.89
C MET A 226 2.53 1.67 10.47
N LEU A 227 2.23 1.50 9.18
CA LEU A 227 1.74 0.23 8.64
C LEU A 227 2.83 -0.85 8.66
N THR A 228 4.05 -0.52 8.25
CA THR A 228 5.20 -1.43 8.36
C THR A 228 5.48 -1.79 9.82
N ASN A 229 5.55 -0.81 10.73
CA ASN A 229 5.74 -1.06 12.16
C ASN A 229 4.62 -1.93 12.77
N TYR A 230 3.37 -1.76 12.32
CA TYR A 230 2.29 -2.66 12.71
C TYR A 230 2.57 -4.10 12.30
N PHE A 231 2.95 -4.34 11.03
CA PHE A 231 3.31 -5.68 10.57
C PHE A 231 4.50 -6.26 11.33
N ILE A 232 5.49 -5.43 11.67
CA ILE A 232 6.62 -5.85 12.51
C ILE A 232 6.13 -6.25 13.92
N ALA A 233 5.19 -5.52 14.50
CA ALA A 233 4.63 -5.85 15.81
C ALA A 233 3.81 -7.16 15.78
N SER A 234 3.02 -7.37 14.72
CA SER A 234 2.01 -8.44 14.65
C SER A 234 2.48 -9.72 13.95
N HIS A 235 3.40 -9.64 12.99
CA HIS A 235 3.63 -10.70 12.01
C HIS A 235 5.06 -11.23 11.90
N VAL A 236 5.95 -10.96 12.86
CA VAL A 236 7.18 -11.76 12.87
C VAL A 236 6.81 -13.19 13.22
N THR A 237 6.95 -14.04 12.20
CA THR A 237 6.72 -15.47 12.14
C THR A 237 6.94 -16.09 13.51
N ARG A 238 5.92 -16.79 14.02
CA ARG A 238 6.00 -17.56 15.27
C ARG A 238 7.31 -18.38 15.33
N ASN A 239 7.81 -18.81 14.17
CA ASN A 239 9.04 -19.58 14.00
C ASN A 239 10.37 -18.81 14.01
N SER A 240 10.46 -17.49 13.81
CA SER A 240 11.76 -16.78 13.76
C SER A 240 12.11 -16.10 15.09
N VAL A 241 11.15 -15.45 15.75
CA VAL A 241 11.39 -14.79 17.06
C VAL A 241 11.54 -15.81 18.19
N GLU A 242 10.72 -16.86 18.21
CA GLU A 242 10.86 -17.93 19.22
C GLU A 242 12.24 -18.61 19.10
N LYS A 243 12.80 -18.76 17.89
CA LYS A 243 14.16 -19.29 17.70
C LYS A 243 15.27 -18.38 18.21
N VAL A 244 15.15 -17.05 18.06
CA VAL A 244 16.15 -16.09 18.60
C VAL A 244 16.30 -16.22 20.12
N TYR A 245 15.18 -16.43 20.82
CA TYR A 245 15.15 -16.42 22.28
C TYR A 245 15.25 -17.81 22.93
N ALA A 246 15.21 -18.89 22.14
CA ALA A 246 15.15 -20.26 22.66
C ALA A 246 16.47 -21.05 22.64
N MET A 247 17.62 -20.53 22.17
CA MET A 247 18.84 -21.37 22.03
C MET A 247 20.22 -20.70 22.18
N ASN A 248 21.21 -21.53 22.57
CA ASN A 248 22.63 -21.23 22.83
C ASN A 248 23.37 -20.54 21.65
N GLU A 249 24.48 -19.85 21.97
CA GLU A 249 25.34 -19.06 21.05
C GLU A 249 25.71 -19.78 19.74
N GLN A 250 25.89 -21.10 19.75
CA GLN A 250 26.30 -21.88 18.55
C GLN A 250 25.26 -21.88 17.41
N LEU A 251 23.98 -21.59 17.69
CA LEU A 251 22.92 -21.53 16.66
C LEU A 251 22.69 -20.11 16.11
N GLN A 252 23.25 -19.07 16.73
CA GLN A 252 23.19 -17.70 16.20
C GLN A 252 23.89 -17.59 14.84
N VAL A 253 24.89 -18.45 14.58
CA VAL A 253 25.68 -18.49 13.34
C VAL A 253 24.85 -18.94 12.12
N GLN A 254 23.71 -19.63 12.32
CA GLN A 254 22.83 -20.09 11.23
C GLN A 254 21.65 -19.14 10.97
N MET A 255 21.51 -18.05 11.73
CA MET A 255 20.38 -17.13 11.58
C MET A 255 20.60 -16.16 10.41
N LYS A 256 19.55 -15.90 9.64
CA LYS A 256 19.57 -14.81 8.67
C LYS A 256 19.69 -13.49 9.43
N LYS A 257 20.54 -12.58 8.94
CA LYS A 257 20.69 -11.22 9.49
C LYS A 257 19.36 -10.48 9.60
N SER A 258 18.45 -10.68 8.64
CA SER A 258 17.10 -10.11 8.62
C SER A 258 16.26 -10.55 9.83
N ASP A 259 16.38 -11.80 10.27
CA ASP A 259 15.64 -12.33 11.43
C ASP A 259 16.09 -11.67 12.75
N ILE A 260 17.38 -11.37 12.88
CA ILE A 260 17.93 -10.67 14.05
C ILE A 260 17.43 -9.22 14.08
N VAL A 261 17.51 -8.53 12.94
CA VAL A 261 17.07 -7.14 12.80
C VAL A 261 15.58 -7.01 13.08
N ILE A 262 14.74 -7.86 12.50
CA ILE A 262 13.28 -7.78 12.69
C ILE A 262 12.88 -8.07 14.13
N ALA A 263 13.56 -8.99 14.83
CA ALA A 263 13.30 -9.28 16.24
C ALA A 263 13.57 -8.04 17.10
N GLU A 264 14.64 -7.31 16.83
CA GLU A 264 14.94 -6.06 17.50
C GLU A 264 13.91 -4.97 17.21
N MET A 265 13.52 -4.82 15.94
CA MET A 265 12.46 -3.88 15.56
C MET A 265 11.14 -4.21 16.25
N LYS A 266 10.79 -5.50 16.38
CA LYS A 266 9.60 -5.95 17.11
C LYS A 266 9.64 -5.57 18.58
N ARG A 267 10.79 -5.74 19.26
CA ARG A 267 10.96 -5.30 20.67
C ARG A 267 10.66 -3.81 20.85
N LYS A 268 11.12 -2.99 19.90
CA LYS A 268 10.94 -1.53 19.91
C LYS A 268 9.61 -1.06 19.32
N SER A 269 8.85 -1.95 18.69
CA SER A 269 7.69 -1.60 17.86
C SER A 269 6.69 -0.70 18.58
N PHE A 270 6.36 -0.98 19.84
CA PHE A 270 5.45 -0.14 20.63
C PHE A 270 5.93 1.31 20.72
N ALA A 271 7.18 1.53 21.12
CA ALA A 271 7.75 2.87 21.27
C ALA A 271 7.86 3.57 19.92
N THR A 272 8.28 2.83 18.88
CA THR A 272 8.37 3.32 17.51
C THR A 272 7.01 3.79 16.98
N GLY A 273 5.95 2.98 17.11
CA GLY A 273 4.60 3.34 16.67
C GLY A 273 4.05 4.56 17.39
N LYS A 274 4.29 4.67 18.72
CA LYS A 274 3.92 5.86 19.51
C LYS A 274 4.58 7.12 18.94
N ARG A 275 5.90 7.07 18.71
CA ARG A 275 6.69 8.19 18.16
C ARG A 275 6.20 8.60 16.76
N ILE A 276 5.89 7.64 15.89
CA ILE A 276 5.37 7.91 14.54
C ILE A 276 4.04 8.66 14.61
N ILE A 277 3.11 8.21 15.45
CA ILE A 277 1.79 8.86 15.61
C ILE A 277 1.93 10.25 16.24
N GLU A 278 2.80 10.40 17.24
CA GLU A 278 3.13 11.70 17.85
C GLU A 278 3.71 12.67 16.82
N ARG A 279 4.65 12.21 15.97
CA ARG A 279 5.20 13.03 14.87
C ARG A 279 4.11 13.42 13.86
N LYS A 280 3.19 12.50 13.52
CA LYS A 280 2.02 12.83 12.67
C LYS A 280 1.15 13.91 13.31
N LEU A 281 0.91 13.84 14.62
CA LEU A 281 0.17 14.88 15.34
C LEU A 281 0.92 16.22 15.31
N THR A 282 2.25 16.25 15.45
CA THR A 282 3.05 17.48 15.33
C THR A 282 2.86 18.13 13.95
N VAL A 283 2.95 17.35 12.87
CA VAL A 283 2.71 17.83 11.51
C VAL A 283 1.31 18.44 11.38
N LEU A 284 0.27 17.74 11.86
CA LEU A 284 -1.11 18.20 11.73
C LEU A 284 -1.40 19.49 12.52
N HIS A 285 -0.82 19.66 13.71
CA HIS A 285 -0.97 20.90 14.48
C HIS A 285 -0.16 22.08 13.90
N GLY A 286 0.82 21.81 13.04
CA GLY A 286 1.57 22.83 12.31
C GLY A 286 0.81 23.44 11.13
N GLN A 287 -0.29 22.82 10.68
CA GLN A 287 -1.05 23.28 9.51
C GLN A 287 -2.00 24.44 9.85
N LYS A 288 -2.23 25.33 8.87
CA LYS A 288 -3.23 26.40 8.95
C LYS A 288 -4.04 26.45 7.65
N PRO A 289 -5.38 26.32 7.69
CA PRO A 289 -6.21 26.02 8.87
C PRO A 289 -5.97 24.60 9.41
N LEU A 290 -6.35 24.36 10.67
CA LEU A 290 -6.24 23.05 11.29
C LEU A 290 -7.27 22.08 10.69
N ASN A 291 -6.84 20.89 10.32
CA ASN A 291 -7.74 19.79 10.01
C ASN A 291 -8.10 19.02 11.28
N HIS A 292 -9.16 19.47 11.96
CA HIS A 292 -9.62 18.89 13.24
C HIS A 292 -9.98 17.41 13.13
N GLN A 293 -10.59 16.98 12.02
CA GLN A 293 -10.92 15.58 11.79
C GLN A 293 -9.65 14.72 11.69
N ALA A 294 -8.62 15.17 10.99
CA ALA A 294 -7.34 14.46 10.88
C ALA A 294 -6.65 14.32 12.25
N ILE A 295 -6.69 15.38 13.07
CA ILE A 295 -6.13 15.38 14.42
C ILE A 295 -6.89 14.40 15.32
N ALA A 296 -8.23 14.42 15.30
CA ALA A 296 -9.06 13.47 16.05
C ALA A 296 -8.76 12.01 15.64
N LYS A 297 -8.67 11.74 14.33
CA LYS A 297 -8.27 10.42 13.80
C LYS A 297 -6.88 9.99 14.27
N ALA A 298 -5.90 10.89 14.28
CA ALA A 298 -4.55 10.56 14.76
C ALA A 298 -4.50 10.32 16.28
N ARG A 299 -5.26 11.06 17.08
CA ARG A 299 -5.43 10.81 18.53
C ARG A 299 -6.08 9.46 18.80
N LEU A 300 -7.10 9.10 18.02
CA LEU A 300 -7.71 7.76 18.08
C LEU A 300 -6.73 6.66 17.71
N LYS A 301 -5.95 6.83 16.64
CA LYS A 301 -4.90 5.87 16.26
C LYS A 301 -3.87 5.68 17.38
N LEU A 302 -3.54 6.72 18.15
CA LEU A 302 -2.71 6.59 19.34
C LEU A 302 -3.37 5.70 20.40
N ALA A 303 -4.64 5.95 20.74
CA ALA A 303 -5.39 5.13 21.69
C ALA A 303 -5.48 3.66 21.25
N ASP A 304 -5.77 3.41 19.96
CA ASP A 304 -5.78 2.06 19.37
C ASP A 304 -4.42 1.37 19.54
N TRP A 305 -3.33 2.11 19.30
CA TRP A 305 -1.98 1.57 19.43
C TRP A 305 -1.68 1.08 20.85
N PHE A 306 -2.05 1.87 21.86
CA PHE A 306 -1.97 1.46 23.27
C PHE A 306 -2.87 0.24 23.56
N LEU A 307 -4.08 0.22 23.00
CA LEU A 307 -5.03 -0.89 23.20
C LEU A 307 -4.50 -2.21 22.62
N MET A 308 -3.98 -2.18 21.39
CA MET A 308 -3.39 -3.34 20.72
C MET A 308 -2.18 -3.90 21.49
N HIS A 309 -1.43 -3.04 22.19
CA HIS A 309 -0.29 -3.43 23.05
C HIS A 309 -0.70 -3.74 24.49
N ASN A 310 -2.00 -3.98 24.74
CA ASN A 310 -2.57 -4.32 26.05
C ASN A 310 -2.33 -3.27 27.17
N LYS A 311 -1.99 -2.02 26.82
CA LYS A 311 -1.84 -0.91 27.77
C LYS A 311 -3.19 -0.24 28.04
N ARG A 312 -4.12 -1.02 28.62
CA ARG A 312 -5.56 -0.72 28.69
C ARG A 312 -5.86 0.63 29.33
N GLN A 313 -5.35 0.90 30.54
CA GLN A 313 -5.67 2.13 31.27
C GLN A 313 -5.19 3.39 30.53
N THR A 314 -4.03 3.32 29.86
CA THR A 314 -3.53 4.43 29.05
C THR A 314 -4.32 4.59 27.76
N ALA A 315 -4.74 3.48 27.13
CA ALA A 315 -5.63 3.53 25.97
C ALA A 315 -6.95 4.24 26.30
N LEU A 316 -7.58 3.92 27.44
CA LEU A 316 -8.83 4.58 27.87
C LEU A 316 -8.67 6.09 28.03
N ARG A 317 -7.58 6.54 28.67
CA ARG A 317 -7.27 7.97 28.79
C ARG A 317 -7.10 8.64 27.44
N HIS A 318 -6.42 7.99 26.49
CA HIS A 318 -6.28 8.54 25.14
C HIS A 318 -7.59 8.54 24.33
N TYR A 319 -8.48 7.55 24.52
CA TYR A 319 -9.82 7.59 23.91
C TYR A 319 -10.62 8.76 24.44
N GLN A 320 -10.62 8.99 25.75
CA GLN A 320 -11.27 10.15 26.37
C GLN A 320 -10.73 11.45 25.77
N GLN A 321 -9.40 11.64 25.74
CA GLN A 321 -8.77 12.83 25.15
C GLN A 321 -9.11 13.04 23.68
N ALA A 322 -9.26 11.96 22.90
CA ALA A 322 -9.65 12.05 21.50
C ALA A 322 -11.13 12.45 21.35
N TYR A 323 -12.00 11.90 22.21
CA TYR A 323 -13.43 12.24 22.24
C TYR A 323 -13.64 13.70 22.65
N ASP A 324 -13.02 14.15 23.74
CA ASP A 324 -13.14 15.53 24.22
C ASP A 324 -12.66 16.54 23.16
N TYR A 325 -11.59 16.21 22.43
CA TYR A 325 -11.12 17.02 21.32
C TYR A 325 -12.15 17.10 20.20
N ALA A 326 -12.78 15.98 19.83
CA ALA A 326 -13.81 15.97 18.79
C ALA A 326 -15.06 16.76 19.24
N VAL A 327 -15.54 16.57 20.47
CA VAL A 327 -16.69 17.33 21.02
C VAL A 327 -16.47 18.84 20.96
N THR A 328 -15.25 19.30 21.24
CA THR A 328 -14.93 20.73 21.28
C THR A 328 -14.68 21.35 19.90
N THR A 329 -14.27 20.55 18.91
CA THR A 329 -13.85 21.06 17.60
C THR A 329 -14.83 20.75 16.46
N ASP A 330 -15.66 19.72 16.61
CA ASP A 330 -16.66 19.30 15.64
C ASP A 330 -18.04 19.89 15.94
N LYS A 331 -18.23 21.18 15.65
CA LYS A 331 -19.45 21.92 16.00
C LYS A 331 -20.73 21.29 15.42
N ASN A 332 -20.63 20.61 14.27
CA ASN A 332 -21.76 20.00 13.57
C ASN A 332 -21.90 18.49 13.85
N ARG A 333 -21.00 17.90 14.67
CA ARG A 333 -20.91 16.45 14.93
C ARG A 333 -20.69 15.61 13.66
N GLU A 334 -20.10 16.18 12.60
CA GLU A 334 -19.85 15.52 11.32
C GLU A 334 -18.93 14.30 11.45
N PHE A 335 -17.85 14.44 12.22
CA PHE A 335 -16.87 13.37 12.42
C PHE A 335 -16.91 12.75 13.82
N LEU A 336 -17.56 13.37 14.81
CA LEU A 336 -17.76 12.81 16.13
C LEU A 336 -18.55 11.50 16.03
N ASP A 337 -19.71 11.53 15.39
CA ASP A 337 -20.55 10.33 15.30
C ASP A 337 -19.88 9.28 14.40
N GLN A 338 -19.18 9.72 13.34
CA GLN A 338 -18.45 8.84 12.45
C GLN A 338 -17.34 8.05 13.15
N LEU A 339 -16.61 8.68 14.08
CA LEU A 339 -15.38 8.13 14.65
C LEU A 339 -15.58 7.33 15.94
N PHE A 340 -16.62 7.64 16.71
CA PHE A 340 -16.78 7.15 18.08
C PHE A 340 -18.03 6.27 18.30
N SER A 341 -19.04 6.34 17.42
CA SER A 341 -20.35 5.70 17.66
C SER A 341 -20.41 4.19 17.46
N GLN A 342 -19.41 3.57 16.83
CA GLN A 342 -19.42 2.14 16.52
C GLN A 342 -18.07 1.49 16.84
N PRO A 343 -18.07 0.22 17.28
CA PRO A 343 -16.83 -0.52 17.37
C PRO A 343 -16.15 -0.69 16.01
N VAL A 344 -14.83 -0.63 15.99
CA VAL A 344 -14.03 -0.75 14.75
C VAL A 344 -12.98 -1.83 14.93
N ALA A 345 -12.87 -2.78 14.01
CA ALA A 345 -11.81 -3.79 14.05
C ALA A 345 -10.43 -3.15 13.88
N LEU A 346 -9.47 -3.60 14.68
CA LEU A 346 -8.10 -3.11 14.69
C LEU A 346 -7.13 -4.14 14.11
N PRO A 347 -6.11 -3.68 13.37
CA PRO A 347 -5.84 -2.27 13.05
C PRO A 347 -6.78 -1.70 11.98
N HIS A 348 -7.06 -0.40 12.07
CA HIS A 348 -7.85 0.31 11.07
C HIS A 348 -6.94 1.25 10.26
N TYR A 349 -6.40 0.75 9.15
CA TYR A 349 -5.66 1.53 8.18
C TYR A 349 -6.40 1.54 6.83
N PRO A 350 -6.50 2.67 6.12
CA PRO A 350 -7.24 2.79 4.84
C PRO A 350 -6.82 1.77 3.78
N ASN A 351 -5.50 1.51 3.68
CA ASN A 351 -4.92 0.65 2.64
C ASN A 351 -4.65 -0.79 3.12
N LEU A 352 -5.14 -1.15 4.31
CA LEU A 352 -5.11 -2.52 4.79
C LEU A 352 -6.47 -3.15 4.51
N GLN A 353 -6.49 -4.28 3.81
CA GLN A 353 -7.73 -5.03 3.61
C GLN A 353 -8.28 -5.46 4.97
N GLN A 354 -9.41 -4.86 5.35
CA GLN A 354 -10.09 -5.23 6.59
C GLN A 354 -10.86 -6.52 6.37
N ARG A 355 -10.56 -7.52 7.22
CA ARG A 355 -11.26 -8.81 7.24
C ARG A 355 -12.69 -8.69 7.75
N THR A 356 -13.05 -7.56 8.34
CA THR A 356 -14.39 -7.30 8.86
C THR A 356 -14.95 -6.02 8.26
N ARG A 357 -16.21 -6.02 7.87
CA ARG A 357 -16.93 -4.82 7.44
C ARG A 357 -18.29 -4.76 8.09
N THR A 358 -18.83 -3.56 8.25
CA THR A 358 -20.26 -3.39 8.59
C THR A 358 -21.10 -4.18 7.59
N ILE A 359 -22.21 -4.74 8.07
CA ILE A 359 -23.12 -5.50 7.21
C ILE A 359 -23.57 -4.62 6.04
N LYS A 360 -23.38 -5.17 4.85
CA LYS A 360 -23.99 -4.72 3.60
C LYS A 360 -25.07 -5.71 3.20
N SER A 361 -26.07 -5.27 2.43
CA SER A 361 -27.05 -6.19 1.86
C SER A 361 -26.36 -7.22 0.95
N ASP A 362 -26.91 -8.43 0.85
CA ASP A 362 -26.36 -9.49 -0.02
C ASP A 362 -26.29 -9.03 -1.49
N ALA A 363 -27.19 -8.12 -1.91
CA ALA A 363 -27.21 -7.50 -3.23
C ALA A 363 -26.01 -6.56 -3.49
N GLU A 364 -25.39 -6.02 -2.43
CA GLU A 364 -24.19 -5.18 -2.52
C GLU A 364 -22.88 -6.00 -2.51
N LEU A 365 -22.96 -7.31 -2.25
CA LEU A 365 -21.83 -8.22 -2.33
C LEU A 365 -21.90 -8.96 -3.67
N ALA A 366 -20.79 -9.06 -4.38
CA ALA A 366 -20.76 -9.86 -5.60
C ALA A 366 -21.05 -11.33 -5.25
N ALA A 367 -21.84 -12.01 -6.09
CA ALA A 367 -22.39 -13.34 -5.81
C ALA A 367 -21.31 -14.40 -5.50
N ASP A 368 -20.11 -14.17 -6.00
CA ASP A 368 -18.93 -15.01 -5.88
C ASP A 368 -17.99 -14.64 -4.71
N VAL A 369 -18.35 -13.64 -3.88
CA VAL A 369 -17.55 -13.28 -2.69
C VAL A 369 -17.84 -14.25 -1.56
N SER A 370 -16.81 -14.96 -1.09
CA SER A 370 -16.91 -15.75 0.14
C SER A 370 -16.94 -14.85 1.37
N TYR A 371 -17.93 -15.04 2.25
CA TYR A 371 -18.07 -14.26 3.47
C TYR A 371 -18.76 -15.04 4.60
N VAL A 372 -18.70 -14.52 5.82
CA VAL A 372 -19.39 -15.03 7.00
C VAL A 372 -20.10 -13.90 7.73
N HIS A 373 -21.40 -14.04 7.98
CA HIS A 373 -22.13 -13.11 8.84
C HIS A 373 -21.93 -13.57 10.29
N ALA A 374 -21.42 -12.69 11.13
CA ALA A 374 -21.20 -12.96 12.54
C ALA A 374 -21.85 -11.87 13.41
N THR A 375 -22.36 -12.30 14.56
CA THR A 375 -22.71 -11.39 15.66
C THR A 375 -21.76 -11.62 16.82
N LEU A 376 -21.34 -10.55 17.49
CA LEU A 376 -20.48 -10.64 18.67
C LEU A 376 -20.68 -9.45 19.60
N ASP A 377 -20.27 -9.60 20.85
CA ASP A 377 -20.20 -8.48 21.79
C ASP A 377 -18.80 -7.90 21.83
N VAL A 378 -18.67 -6.58 21.86
CA VAL A 378 -17.40 -5.88 22.04
C VAL A 378 -17.32 -5.34 23.46
N THR A 379 -16.35 -5.82 24.22
CA THR A 379 -16.11 -5.31 25.57
C THR A 379 -15.54 -3.89 25.57
N LYS A 380 -15.68 -3.17 26.69
CA LYS A 380 -15.02 -1.86 26.92
C LYS A 380 -13.49 -1.84 26.76
N TYR A 381 -12.86 -3.02 26.66
CA TYR A 381 -11.42 -3.20 26.40
C TYR A 381 -11.13 -3.79 25.02
N GLY A 382 -12.11 -3.79 24.11
CA GLY A 382 -11.93 -4.17 22.72
C GLY A 382 -11.81 -5.67 22.46
N LYS A 383 -12.18 -6.52 23.44
CA LYS A 383 -12.22 -7.98 23.25
C LYS A 383 -13.58 -8.40 22.72
N ALA A 384 -13.59 -9.22 21.67
CA ALA A 384 -14.78 -9.90 21.17
C ALA A 384 -15.22 -11.02 22.13
N LYS A 385 -16.52 -11.09 22.43
CA LYS A 385 -17.19 -12.14 23.23
C LYS A 385 -18.45 -12.61 22.51
N ASN A 386 -19.01 -13.74 22.96
CA ASN A 386 -20.29 -14.26 22.50
C ASN A 386 -20.43 -14.33 20.97
N ILE A 387 -19.34 -14.70 20.29
CA ILE A 387 -19.28 -14.76 18.83
C ILE A 387 -20.19 -15.89 18.35
N LYS A 388 -21.17 -15.55 17.51
CA LYS A 388 -22.07 -16.50 16.83
C LYS A 388 -21.97 -16.28 15.33
N ILE A 389 -21.98 -17.37 14.58
CA ILE A 389 -22.08 -17.33 13.12
C ILE A 389 -23.55 -17.41 12.76
N VAL A 390 -24.04 -16.42 12.01
CA VAL A 390 -25.45 -16.34 11.56
C VAL A 390 -25.61 -17.07 10.24
N SER A 391 -24.74 -16.78 9.26
CA SER A 391 -24.75 -17.37 7.93
C SER A 391 -23.37 -17.30 7.29
N SER A 392 -23.22 -17.90 6.11
CA SER A 392 -22.01 -17.81 5.31
C SER A 392 -22.33 -17.94 3.83
N ASN A 393 -21.49 -17.36 2.98
CA ASN A 393 -21.43 -17.65 1.56
C ASN A 393 -20.07 -18.28 1.22
N PRO A 394 -20.01 -19.49 0.62
CA PRO A 394 -21.14 -20.40 0.40
C PRO A 394 -21.78 -20.90 1.72
N PRO A 395 -23.06 -21.31 1.67
CA PRO A 395 -23.75 -21.84 2.85
C PRO A 395 -23.06 -23.08 3.39
N ASP A 396 -23.08 -23.24 4.72
CA ASP A 396 -22.55 -24.38 5.47
C ASP A 396 -21.09 -24.78 5.22
N ASN A 397 -20.28 -23.83 4.74
CA ASN A 397 -18.85 -24.03 4.59
C ASN A 397 -18.11 -23.95 5.94
N SER A 398 -17.98 -25.10 6.60
CA SER A 398 -17.33 -25.26 7.91
C SER A 398 -15.88 -24.69 7.96
N PRO A 399 -15.01 -24.90 6.96
CA PRO A 399 -13.68 -24.27 6.92
C PRO A 399 -13.71 -22.74 6.99
N ILE A 400 -14.53 -22.09 6.17
CA ILE A 400 -14.70 -20.63 6.10
C ILE A 400 -15.22 -20.08 7.44
N ARG A 401 -16.23 -20.74 8.03
CA ARG A 401 -16.77 -20.39 9.36
C ARG A 401 -15.72 -20.52 10.46
N THR A 402 -14.93 -21.59 10.44
CA THR A 402 -13.86 -21.83 11.41
C THR A 402 -12.76 -20.77 11.31
N LYS A 403 -12.35 -20.41 10.09
CA LYS A 403 -11.38 -19.34 9.85
C LYS A 403 -11.89 -17.99 10.35
N ALA A 404 -13.14 -17.64 10.04
CA ALA A 404 -13.77 -16.42 10.51
C ALA A 404 -13.81 -16.36 12.05
N LEU A 405 -14.23 -17.44 12.71
CA LEU A 405 -14.27 -17.52 14.17
C LEU A 405 -12.88 -17.34 14.81
N LYS A 406 -11.85 -17.98 14.26
CA LYS A 406 -10.46 -17.81 14.71
C LYS A 406 -9.99 -16.37 14.54
N SER A 407 -10.28 -15.75 13.38
CA SER A 407 -9.96 -14.35 13.11
C SER A 407 -10.60 -13.45 14.17
N LEU A 408 -11.92 -13.51 14.35
CA LEU A 408 -12.66 -12.66 15.30
C LEU A 408 -12.20 -12.81 16.75
N ARG A 409 -11.83 -14.03 17.18
CA ARG A 409 -11.29 -14.27 18.53
C ARG A 409 -9.95 -13.56 18.77
N SER A 410 -9.15 -13.41 17.72
CA SER A 410 -7.84 -12.76 17.77
C SER A 410 -7.89 -11.25 17.52
N THR A 411 -8.92 -10.77 16.81
CA THR A 411 -9.11 -9.36 16.48
C THR A 411 -9.38 -8.53 17.74
N LYS A 412 -8.64 -7.43 17.86
CA LYS A 412 -8.96 -6.35 18.81
C LYS A 412 -9.91 -5.39 18.13
N PHE A 413 -10.86 -4.84 18.89
CA PHE A 413 -11.76 -3.81 18.41
C PHE A 413 -11.50 -2.52 19.18
N ARG A 414 -11.49 -1.38 18.51
CA ARG A 414 -11.78 -0.10 19.16
C ARG A 414 -13.22 -0.19 19.67
N PRO A 415 -13.48 -0.06 20.97
CA PRO A 415 -14.86 -0.03 21.48
C PRO A 415 -15.58 1.23 20.99
N GLN A 416 -16.91 1.19 21.03
CA GLN A 416 -17.70 2.41 21.00
C GLN A 416 -17.31 3.31 22.18
N ILE A 417 -17.25 4.61 21.95
CA ILE A 417 -16.94 5.62 22.96
C ILE A 417 -18.11 6.58 23.06
N SER A 418 -18.68 6.70 24.26
CA SER A 418 -19.76 7.62 24.59
C SER A 418 -19.34 8.42 25.81
N ASP A 419 -19.51 9.74 25.76
CA ASP A 419 -19.19 10.65 26.86
C ASP A 419 -17.76 10.46 27.41
N GLY A 420 -16.81 10.26 26.49
CA GLY A 420 -15.39 10.04 26.80
C GLY A 420 -15.07 8.66 27.39
N VAL A 421 -16.04 7.77 27.55
CA VAL A 421 -15.87 6.44 28.15
C VAL A 421 -16.09 5.34 27.12
N THR A 422 -15.25 4.32 27.11
CA THR A 422 -15.48 3.13 26.28
C THR A 422 -16.60 2.28 26.86
N ILE A 423 -17.56 1.92 26.03
CA ILE A 423 -18.75 1.17 26.46
C ILE A 423 -18.75 -0.27 25.92
N PHE A 424 -19.54 -1.11 26.57
CA PHE A 424 -19.83 -2.46 26.11
C PHE A 424 -20.87 -2.37 24.99
N THR A 425 -20.60 -3.02 23.85
CA THR A 425 -21.54 -3.08 22.72
C THR A 425 -22.01 -4.52 22.56
N GLU A 426 -23.33 -4.72 22.62
CA GLU A 426 -23.97 -6.01 22.42
C GLU A 426 -24.30 -6.26 20.94
N GLN A 427 -24.21 -7.52 20.52
CA GLN A 427 -24.72 -7.99 19.24
C GLN A 427 -24.24 -7.20 18.02
N LEU A 428 -22.98 -6.71 18.04
CA LEU A 428 -22.34 -6.12 16.87
C LEU A 428 -22.38 -7.12 15.72
N GLN A 429 -22.93 -6.69 14.60
CA GLN A 429 -23.04 -7.51 13.41
C GLN A 429 -22.05 -7.07 12.33
N LEU A 430 -21.43 -8.03 11.65
CA LEU A 430 -20.39 -7.76 10.66
C LEU A 430 -20.23 -8.90 9.66
N HIS A 431 -19.77 -8.51 8.47
CA HIS A 431 -19.27 -9.43 7.45
C HIS A 431 -17.80 -9.72 7.69
N VAL A 432 -17.45 -10.99 7.79
CA VAL A 432 -16.06 -11.48 7.83
C VAL A 432 -15.70 -12.06 6.47
N PHE A 433 -14.55 -11.65 5.93
CA PHE A 433 -13.99 -12.17 4.68
C PHE A 433 -12.78 -13.04 5.00
N PRO A 434 -12.95 -14.37 5.10
CA PRO A 434 -11.85 -15.29 5.40
C PRO A 434 -11.05 -15.61 4.13
N GLU A 435 -9.73 -15.45 4.21
CA GLU A 435 -8.74 -15.92 3.22
C GLU A 435 -8.62 -17.44 3.20
#